data_AF-K8MZD4-F1
#
_entry.id   AF-K8MZD4-F1
#
_cell.length_a   1.000
_cell.length_b   1.000
_cell.length_c   1.000
_cell.angle_alpha   90.00
_cell.angle_beta   90.00
_cell.angle_gamma   90.00
#
_symmetry.space_group_name_H-M   'P 1'
#
loop_
_entity.id
_entity.type
_entity.pdbx_description
1 polymer ?
#
loop_
_entity_poly.entity_id
_entity_poly.type
_entity_poly.pdbx_seq_one_letter_code
_entity_poly.pdbx_strand_id
1 'polypeptide(L)'
;MANWNLKSFDDIYSSIAESAYKDRPNSFPKLFNKNKSTEIDYSKSKKDNEGQITKGGGTDLPNGGKVYLQPDSKKLLEDEETGYNAYYVTDTETINANTHQTYFAIRGSDGFGINLPQIKKGNFKEFNYQDWINNDAAFALTDAIVPQAKYATKGMKEKITELEEKAAPNAKMDVTAHSLGTMVSVQGLAGLSESELNHVGKAVLFDGPDTTASLKKAGYSDEKLKLLDKKLFIMSILLIQLVCSIVINHGINN
;
A
#
# COMPACT_ATOMS: atom_id res chain seq x y z
N MET A 1 -13.57 -16.68 -12.22
CA MET A 1 -13.41 -15.25 -11.89
C MET A 1 -12.96 -15.18 -10.44
N ALA A 2 -11.67 -14.92 -10.18
CA ALA A 2 -11.21 -14.64 -8.82
C ALA A 2 -11.84 -13.31 -8.39
N ASN A 3 -12.50 -13.29 -7.24
CA ASN A 3 -13.29 -12.16 -6.78
C ASN A 3 -12.42 -11.37 -5.80
N TRP A 4 -11.71 -10.36 -6.31
CA TRP A 4 -10.88 -9.45 -5.53
C TRP A 4 -11.72 -8.47 -4.71
N ASN A 5 -13.03 -8.39 -5.00
CA ASN A 5 -13.91 -7.38 -4.45
C ASN A 5 -14.49 -7.87 -3.12
N LEU A 6 -13.66 -7.92 -2.07
CA LEU A 6 -14.02 -8.31 -0.69
C LEU A 6 -15.52 -8.09 -0.46
N LYS A 7 -16.27 -9.19 -0.38
CA LYS A 7 -17.74 -9.13 -0.40
C LYS A 7 -18.31 -8.48 0.87
N SER A 8 -17.47 -8.34 1.90
CA SER A 8 -17.74 -7.72 3.17
C SER A 8 -16.51 -6.95 3.69
N PHE A 9 -16.75 -6.01 4.59
CA PHE A 9 -15.71 -5.29 5.32
C PHE A 9 -15.39 -5.93 6.67
N ASP A 10 -15.06 -7.22 6.68
CA ASP A 10 -14.81 -7.98 7.93
C ASP A 10 -13.34 -7.94 8.38
N ASP A 11 -12.45 -7.37 7.59
CA ASP A 11 -11.03 -7.18 7.91
C ASP A 11 -10.60 -5.75 7.62
N ILE A 12 -10.02 -5.08 8.63
CA ILE A 12 -9.70 -3.65 8.55
C ILE A 12 -8.55 -3.37 7.58
N TYR A 13 -7.55 -4.25 7.48
CA TYR A 13 -6.36 -4.04 6.65
C TYR A 13 -6.71 -4.08 5.16
N SER A 14 -7.43 -5.12 4.76
CA SER A 14 -7.89 -5.32 3.39
C SER A 14 -8.93 -4.27 2.99
N SER A 15 -9.83 -3.88 3.91
CA SER A 15 -10.79 -2.79 3.67
C SER A 15 -10.09 -1.45 3.43
N ILE A 16 -9.06 -1.11 4.23
CA ILE A 16 -8.28 0.12 4.05
C ILE A 16 -7.43 0.06 2.77
N ALA A 17 -6.80 -1.08 2.45
CA ALA A 17 -6.02 -1.24 1.23
C ALA A 17 -6.88 -1.06 -0.03
N GLU A 18 -8.08 -1.63 -0.06
CA GLU A 18 -9.03 -1.47 -1.16
C GLU A 18 -9.55 -0.03 -1.26
N SER A 19 -9.83 0.61 -0.12
CA SER A 19 -10.26 2.01 -0.12
C SER A 19 -9.21 2.97 -0.69
N ALA A 20 -7.93 2.61 -0.78
CA ALA A 20 -6.93 3.44 -1.46
C ALA A 20 -7.20 3.63 -2.97
N TYR A 21 -7.98 2.74 -3.60
CA TYR A 21 -8.28 2.80 -5.03
C TYR A 21 -9.46 3.73 -5.37
N LYS A 22 -9.50 4.23 -6.61
CA LYS A 22 -10.52 5.20 -7.06
C LYS A 22 -11.91 4.60 -7.16
N ASP A 23 -12.03 3.38 -7.64
CA ASP A 23 -13.33 2.78 -8.01
C ASP A 23 -13.89 1.83 -6.96
N ARG A 24 -13.29 1.80 -5.77
CA ARG A 24 -13.75 0.96 -4.66
C ARG A 24 -14.78 1.65 -3.76
N PRO A 25 -15.60 0.87 -3.05
CA PRO A 25 -16.39 1.38 -1.93
C PRO A 25 -15.50 2.09 -0.90
N ASN A 26 -15.99 3.18 -0.29
CA ASN A 26 -15.22 4.02 0.63
C ASN A 26 -13.89 4.56 0.05
N SER A 27 -13.81 4.77 -1.26
CA SER A 27 -12.62 5.30 -1.94
C SER A 27 -12.06 6.55 -1.28
N PHE A 28 -10.83 6.46 -0.77
CA PHE A 28 -10.07 7.56 -0.22
C PHE A 28 -9.86 8.69 -1.23
N PRO A 29 -9.49 8.45 -2.50
CA PRO A 29 -9.44 9.51 -3.51
C PRO A 29 -10.73 10.36 -3.59
N LYS A 30 -11.91 9.76 -3.39
CA LYS A 30 -13.20 10.47 -3.44
C LYS A 30 -13.58 11.13 -2.11
N LEU A 31 -13.20 10.50 -1.00
CA LEU A 31 -13.52 10.96 0.35
C LEU A 31 -12.48 11.95 0.91
N PHE A 32 -11.30 12.01 0.30
CA PHE A 32 -10.19 12.82 0.79
C PHE A 32 -10.56 14.30 0.86
N ASN A 33 -10.24 14.91 1.99
CA ASN A 33 -10.41 16.32 2.21
C ASN A 33 -9.10 16.90 2.70
N LYS A 34 -8.56 17.88 1.96
CA LYS A 34 -7.27 18.49 2.27
C LYS A 34 -7.21 19.26 3.61
N ASN A 35 -8.37 19.63 4.16
CA ASN A 35 -8.46 20.54 5.32
C ASN A 35 -8.96 19.87 6.60
N LYS A 36 -9.64 18.73 6.51
CA LYS A 36 -10.22 18.03 7.66
C LYS A 36 -10.23 16.53 7.43
N SER A 37 -10.26 15.78 8.52
CA SER A 37 -10.43 14.34 8.41
C SER A 37 -11.83 13.96 7.94
N THR A 38 -11.95 12.74 7.43
CA THR A 38 -13.21 12.16 6.97
C THR A 38 -13.44 10.83 7.67
N GLU A 39 -14.56 10.71 8.39
CA GLU A 39 -14.97 9.45 9.02
C GLU A 39 -15.37 8.42 7.95
N ILE A 40 -14.87 7.20 8.11
CA ILE A 40 -15.21 6.03 7.33
C ILE A 40 -15.72 4.96 8.28
N ASP A 41 -16.86 4.36 7.94
CA ASP A 41 -17.54 3.37 8.76
C ASP A 41 -17.70 2.08 7.95
N TYR A 42 -16.82 1.11 8.23
CA TYR A 42 -16.79 -0.20 7.59
C TYR A 42 -17.86 -1.16 8.14
N SER A 43 -18.51 -0.83 9.27
CA SER A 43 -19.67 -1.60 9.75
C SER A 43 -20.90 -1.44 8.85
N LYS A 44 -20.90 -0.42 7.98
CA LYS A 44 -22.02 -0.10 7.09
C LYS A 44 -21.77 -0.58 5.67
N SER A 45 -22.84 -1.08 5.05
CA SER A 45 -22.82 -1.45 3.63
C SER A 45 -22.61 -0.21 2.74
N LYS A 46 -21.84 -0.38 1.67
CA LYS A 46 -21.52 0.69 0.72
C LYS A 46 -21.61 0.18 -0.72
N LYS A 47 -21.93 1.11 -1.63
CA LYS A 47 -21.96 0.86 -3.07
C LYS A 47 -20.73 1.50 -3.72
N ASP A 48 -20.16 0.84 -4.70
CA ASP A 48 -19.21 1.46 -5.62
C ASP A 48 -19.93 2.20 -6.76
N ASN A 49 -19.12 2.73 -7.70
CA ASN A 49 -19.60 3.48 -8.87
C ASN A 49 -20.43 2.62 -9.83
N GLU A 50 -20.22 1.31 -9.84
CA GLU A 50 -20.92 0.36 -10.70
C GLU A 50 -22.19 -0.19 -10.04
N GLY A 51 -22.48 0.25 -8.80
CA GLY A 51 -23.65 -0.14 -8.03
C GLY A 51 -23.49 -1.47 -7.30
N GLN A 52 -22.31 -2.09 -7.33
CA GLN A 52 -22.01 -3.28 -6.56
C GLN A 52 -21.94 -2.93 -5.07
N ILE A 53 -22.65 -3.72 -4.27
CA ILE A 53 -22.74 -3.54 -2.82
C ILE A 53 -21.67 -4.39 -2.14
N THR A 54 -20.77 -3.73 -1.41
CA THR A 54 -19.98 -4.39 -0.37
C THR A 54 -20.75 -4.32 0.94
N LYS A 55 -20.98 -5.49 1.55
CA LYS A 55 -21.71 -5.57 2.79
C LYS A 55 -20.87 -5.00 3.94
N GLY A 56 -21.53 -4.24 4.82
CA GLY A 56 -20.95 -3.85 6.10
C GLY A 56 -20.54 -5.10 6.86
N GLY A 57 -19.43 -5.00 7.58
CA GLY A 57 -18.81 -6.13 8.25
C GLY A 57 -18.20 -5.75 9.59
N GLY A 58 -17.89 -6.79 10.37
CA GLY A 58 -17.05 -6.68 11.56
C GLY A 58 -17.38 -5.56 12.55
N THR A 59 -18.53 -5.62 13.24
CA THR A 59 -18.78 -4.78 14.43
C THR A 59 -17.72 -4.99 15.52
N ASP A 60 -17.03 -6.14 15.46
CA ASP A 60 -15.95 -6.53 16.36
C ASP A 60 -14.58 -6.03 15.88
N LEU A 61 -14.52 -5.30 14.75
CA LEU A 61 -13.31 -4.64 14.30
C LEU A 61 -12.87 -3.56 15.30
N PRO A 62 -11.57 -3.20 15.30
CA PRO A 62 -11.08 -2.07 16.09
C PRO A 62 -11.95 -0.83 15.89
N ASN A 63 -12.29 -0.17 17.00
CA ASN A 63 -13.17 1.02 17.02
C ASN A 63 -14.55 0.80 16.34
N GLY A 64 -15.06 -0.44 16.37
CA GLY A 64 -16.35 -0.79 15.75
C GLY A 64 -16.35 -0.63 14.22
N GLY A 65 -15.19 -0.72 13.59
CA GLY A 65 -15.01 -0.51 12.15
C GLY A 65 -14.97 0.96 11.71
N LYS A 66 -14.91 1.91 12.66
CA LYS A 66 -14.80 3.34 12.35
C LYS A 66 -13.37 3.82 12.36
N VAL A 67 -12.99 4.55 11.33
CA VAL A 67 -11.68 5.16 11.19
C VAL A 67 -11.78 6.54 10.55
N TYR A 68 -10.70 7.31 10.62
CA TYR A 68 -10.66 8.68 10.14
C TYR A 68 -9.53 8.84 9.12
N LEU A 69 -9.88 9.09 7.87
CA LEU A 69 -8.94 9.47 6.82
C LEU A 69 -8.40 10.86 7.12
N GLN A 70 -7.10 10.97 7.37
CA GLN A 70 -6.45 12.22 7.75
C GLN A 70 -6.16 13.10 6.54
N PRO A 71 -6.19 14.43 6.70
CA PRO A 71 -5.77 15.37 5.66
C PRO A 71 -4.26 15.31 5.41
N ASP A 72 -3.84 15.65 4.20
CA ASP A 72 -2.43 15.82 3.83
C ASP A 72 -2.20 17.19 3.17
N SER A 73 -2.11 18.23 4.00
CA SER A 73 -1.92 19.61 3.54
C SER A 73 -0.51 19.88 3.00
N LYS A 74 0.48 19.06 3.40
CA LYS A 74 1.88 19.17 2.98
C LYS A 74 2.18 18.40 1.69
N LYS A 75 1.20 17.67 1.13
CA LYS A 75 1.37 16.80 -0.05
C LYS A 75 2.54 15.81 0.14
N LEU A 76 2.60 15.18 1.30
CA LEU A 76 3.63 14.18 1.63
C LEU A 76 3.30 12.79 1.10
N LEU A 77 2.03 12.53 0.82
CA LEU A 77 1.49 11.21 0.51
C LEU A 77 1.10 11.07 -0.97
N GLU A 78 1.49 12.01 -1.82
CA GLU A 78 1.31 11.95 -3.26
C GLU A 78 2.55 12.48 -3.99
N ASP A 79 2.86 11.88 -5.13
CA ASP A 79 3.85 12.40 -6.07
C ASP A 79 3.39 12.03 -7.49
N GLU A 80 3.06 13.05 -8.28
CA GLU A 80 2.49 12.88 -9.63
C GLU A 80 3.51 12.29 -10.61
N GLU A 81 4.79 12.64 -10.49
CA GLU A 81 5.87 12.21 -11.39
C GLU A 81 6.17 10.71 -11.27
N THR A 82 5.99 10.13 -10.09
CA THR A 82 6.19 8.69 -9.88
C THR A 82 4.88 7.91 -9.77
N GLY A 83 3.75 8.60 -9.80
CA GLY A 83 2.43 8.01 -9.54
C GLY A 83 2.25 7.49 -8.11
N TYR A 84 3.12 7.85 -7.17
CA TYR A 84 3.02 7.47 -5.76
C TYR A 84 1.75 8.10 -5.14
N ASN A 85 0.95 7.27 -4.48
CA ASN A 85 -0.25 7.69 -3.76
C ASN A 85 -0.39 6.84 -2.49
N ALA A 86 -0.52 7.51 -1.37
CA ALA A 86 -0.75 6.91 -0.08
C ALA A 86 -1.77 7.71 0.72
N TYR A 87 -2.30 7.08 1.77
CA TYR A 87 -3.30 7.67 2.64
C TYR A 87 -2.98 7.30 4.08
N TYR A 88 -3.28 8.22 5.00
CA TYR A 88 -3.07 8.00 6.42
C TYR A 88 -4.41 7.98 7.13
N VAL A 89 -4.64 6.93 7.91
CA VAL A 89 -5.93 6.64 8.54
C VAL A 89 -5.70 6.39 10.02
N THR A 90 -6.59 6.86 10.88
CA THR A 90 -6.42 6.82 12.35
C THR A 90 -7.69 6.37 13.04
N ASP A 91 -7.56 5.91 14.29
CA ASP A 91 -8.68 5.57 15.18
C ASP A 91 -9.37 6.80 15.80
N THR A 92 -8.74 7.98 15.72
CA THR A 92 -9.29 9.26 16.19
C THR A 92 -9.44 10.28 15.06
N GLU A 93 -10.36 11.24 15.19
CA GLU A 93 -10.62 12.27 14.18
C GLU A 93 -9.38 13.13 13.87
N THR A 94 -8.59 13.44 14.89
CA THR A 94 -7.28 14.10 14.79
C THR A 94 -6.26 13.30 15.57
N ILE A 95 -4.98 13.39 15.19
CA ILE A 95 -3.90 12.74 15.93
C ILE A 95 -3.70 13.48 17.26
N ASN A 96 -3.94 12.79 18.36
CA ASN A 96 -3.88 13.33 19.72
C ASN A 96 -3.56 12.22 20.74
N ALA A 97 -3.49 12.55 22.03
CA ALA A 97 -3.06 11.62 23.09
C ALA A 97 -3.93 10.34 23.23
N ASN A 98 -5.12 10.29 22.60
CA ASN A 98 -5.99 9.11 22.56
C ASN A 98 -5.83 8.29 21.27
N THR A 99 -4.97 8.72 20.33
CA THR A 99 -4.64 7.96 19.13
C THR A 99 -3.75 6.79 19.52
N HIS A 100 -4.20 5.56 19.27
CA HIS A 100 -3.44 4.35 19.59
C HIS A 100 -3.08 3.54 18.34
N GLN A 101 -3.93 3.54 17.32
CA GLN A 101 -3.71 2.80 16.10
C GLN A 101 -3.89 3.69 14.87
N THR A 102 -2.89 3.64 13.99
CA THR A 102 -2.94 4.28 12.68
C THR A 102 -2.57 3.30 11.57
N TYR A 103 -2.91 3.66 10.34
CA TYR A 103 -2.70 2.86 9.16
C TYR A 103 -2.16 3.75 8.04
N PHE A 104 -1.05 3.31 7.46
CA PHE A 104 -0.45 3.90 6.28
C PHE A 104 -0.80 3.02 5.08
N ALA A 105 -1.74 3.50 4.26
CA ALA A 105 -2.28 2.76 3.13
C ALA A 105 -1.58 3.20 1.84
N ILE A 106 -0.85 2.29 1.19
CA ILE A 106 -0.16 2.60 -0.08
C ILE A 106 -0.95 1.99 -1.23
N ARG A 107 -1.33 2.83 -2.19
CA ARG A 107 -2.12 2.40 -3.34
C ARG A 107 -1.25 1.64 -4.33
N GLY A 108 -1.75 0.51 -4.82
CA GLY A 108 -1.19 -0.15 -6.00
C GLY A 108 -1.63 0.52 -7.31
N SER A 109 -1.54 -0.21 -8.42
CA SER A 109 -1.97 0.30 -9.73
C SER A 109 -3.49 0.26 -9.92
N ASP A 110 -4.10 1.37 -10.36
CA ASP A 110 -5.52 1.48 -10.73
C ASP A 110 -5.92 0.64 -11.97
N GLY A 111 -4.96 0.06 -12.73
CA GLY A 111 -5.31 -0.79 -13.87
C GLY A 111 -4.14 -1.62 -14.33
N PHE A 112 -4.28 -2.95 -14.35
CA PHE A 112 -3.23 -3.87 -14.81
C PHE A 112 -3.20 -3.96 -16.35
N GLY A 113 -2.75 -2.90 -17.01
CA GLY A 113 -2.68 -2.80 -18.47
C GLY A 113 -1.42 -3.41 -19.07
N ILE A 114 -1.13 -4.70 -18.86
CA ILE A 114 -0.01 -5.33 -19.57
C ILE A 114 -0.42 -5.64 -21.02
N ASN A 115 0.02 -4.82 -21.97
CA ASN A 115 -0.05 -5.16 -23.39
C ASN A 115 1.22 -5.92 -23.82
N LEU A 116 1.32 -7.19 -23.39
CA LEU A 116 2.45 -8.11 -23.62
C LEU A 116 2.99 -8.18 -25.07
N PRO A 117 2.17 -8.05 -26.15
CA PRO A 117 2.67 -8.13 -27.52
C PRO A 117 3.57 -6.95 -27.96
N GLN A 118 3.50 -5.81 -27.27
CA GLN A 118 4.28 -4.60 -27.59
C GLN A 118 5.67 -4.61 -26.94
N ILE A 119 5.83 -5.32 -25.81
CA ILE A 119 7.10 -5.45 -25.08
C ILE A 119 8.16 -6.16 -25.95
N LYS A 120 7.73 -7.04 -26.84
CA LYS A 120 8.63 -7.83 -27.70
C LYS A 120 9.11 -7.11 -28.97
N LYS A 121 8.62 -5.90 -29.29
CA LYS A 121 8.75 -5.33 -30.66
C LYS A 121 9.47 -3.99 -30.83
N GLY A 122 9.88 -3.25 -29.81
CA GLY A 122 10.72 -2.08 -30.09
C GLY A 122 10.92 -1.07 -28.96
N ASN A 123 12.14 -0.53 -28.94
CA ASN A 123 12.62 0.72 -28.33
C ASN A 123 11.95 1.20 -27.03
N PHE A 124 12.66 1.03 -25.92
CA PHE A 124 12.35 1.50 -24.56
C PHE A 124 12.21 3.04 -24.38
N LYS A 125 12.12 3.84 -25.46
CA LYS A 125 12.15 5.31 -25.41
C LYS A 125 10.80 6.01 -25.60
N GLU A 126 9.72 5.31 -25.97
CA GLU A 126 8.40 5.93 -26.26
C GLU A 126 7.25 5.36 -25.40
N PHE A 127 7.47 5.14 -24.10
CA PHE A 127 6.40 4.80 -23.17
C PHE A 127 6.14 5.95 -22.19
N ASN A 128 5.45 6.98 -22.67
CA ASN A 128 4.96 8.08 -21.84
C ASN A 128 3.44 7.94 -21.69
N TYR A 129 2.98 7.31 -20.58
CA TYR A 129 1.74 7.56 -19.82
C TYR A 129 1.66 6.52 -18.66
N GLN A 130 1.90 7.00 -17.42
CA GLN A 130 1.71 6.40 -16.07
C GLN A 130 2.66 5.30 -15.53
N ASP A 131 3.80 5.79 -15.04
CA ASP A 131 4.84 5.32 -14.11
C ASP A 131 4.83 3.93 -13.44
N TRP A 132 3.70 3.31 -13.10
CA TRP A 132 3.74 2.04 -12.37
C TRP A 132 4.20 0.87 -13.26
N ILE A 133 3.84 0.86 -14.55
CA ILE A 133 4.19 -0.22 -15.51
C ILE A 133 5.70 -0.28 -15.75
N ASN A 134 6.33 0.88 -15.95
CA ASN A 134 7.75 0.95 -16.23
C ASN A 134 8.59 0.59 -14.99
N ASN A 135 8.14 1.03 -13.82
CA ASN A 135 8.80 0.69 -12.55
C ASN A 135 8.64 -0.80 -12.20
N ASP A 136 7.46 -1.37 -12.49
CA ASP A 136 7.23 -2.81 -12.36
C ASP A 136 8.09 -3.62 -13.33
N ALA A 137 8.19 -3.20 -14.59
CA ALA A 137 9.08 -3.84 -15.55
C ALA A 137 10.55 -3.75 -15.11
N ALA A 138 11.00 -2.59 -14.60
CA ALA A 138 12.34 -2.44 -14.07
C ALA A 138 12.59 -3.34 -12.85
N PHE A 139 11.63 -3.41 -11.91
CA PHE A 139 11.69 -4.34 -10.79
C PHE A 139 11.70 -5.79 -11.24
N ALA A 140 10.77 -6.22 -12.08
CA ALA A 140 10.64 -7.59 -12.56
C ALA A 140 11.84 -8.06 -13.39
N LEU A 141 12.50 -7.15 -14.12
CA LEU A 141 13.67 -7.48 -14.95
C LEU A 141 15.00 -7.37 -14.19
N THR A 142 15.08 -6.51 -13.17
CA THR A 142 16.38 -6.15 -12.56
C THR A 142 16.40 -6.11 -11.05
N ASP A 143 15.31 -6.42 -10.36
CA ASP A 143 15.17 -6.31 -8.92
C ASP A 143 15.52 -4.89 -8.41
N ALA A 144 15.14 -3.83 -9.13
CA ALA A 144 15.43 -2.46 -8.72
C ALA A 144 14.52 -1.98 -7.58
N ILE A 145 15.03 -1.08 -6.73
CA ILE A 145 14.17 -0.31 -5.83
C ILE A 145 13.33 0.65 -6.66
N VAL A 146 12.02 0.67 -6.46
CA VAL A 146 11.14 1.53 -7.23
C VAL A 146 11.18 2.96 -6.70
N PRO A 147 11.08 3.98 -7.58
CA PRO A 147 11.16 5.39 -7.18
C PRO A 147 10.16 5.80 -6.09
N GLN A 148 8.98 5.19 -6.06
CA GLN A 148 7.91 5.46 -5.09
C GLN A 148 8.34 5.13 -3.66
N ALA A 149 9.25 4.16 -3.48
CA ALA A 149 9.72 3.74 -2.15
C ALA A 149 10.33 4.90 -1.36
N LYS A 150 11.05 5.82 -2.02
CA LYS A 150 11.67 6.98 -1.34
C LYS A 150 10.60 7.91 -0.74
N TYR A 151 9.47 8.09 -1.42
CA TYR A 151 8.37 8.93 -0.95
C TYR A 151 7.57 8.24 0.15
N ALA A 152 7.37 6.92 0.03
CA ALA A 152 6.81 6.10 1.10
C ALA A 152 7.64 6.21 2.39
N THR A 153 8.97 6.07 2.31
CA THR A 153 9.88 6.26 3.44
C THR A 153 9.71 7.65 4.06
N LYS A 154 9.72 8.70 3.24
CA LYS A 154 9.57 10.09 3.71
C LYS A 154 8.24 10.30 4.43
N GLY A 155 7.14 9.86 3.82
CA GLY A 155 5.80 9.97 4.41
C GLY A 155 5.69 9.21 5.73
N MET A 156 6.24 8.00 5.79
CA MET A 156 6.26 7.20 7.02
C MET A 156 7.08 7.87 8.14
N LYS A 157 8.26 8.43 7.85
CA LYS A 157 9.07 9.16 8.83
C LYS A 157 8.31 10.34 9.44
N GLU A 158 7.71 11.18 8.58
CA GLU A 158 6.93 12.34 9.03
C GLU A 158 5.74 11.91 9.90
N LYS A 159 5.05 10.80 9.55
CA LYS A 159 3.94 10.28 10.35
C LYS A 159 4.38 9.64 11.65
N ILE A 160 5.52 8.97 11.69
CA ILE A 160 6.13 8.48 12.93
C ILE A 160 6.45 9.66 13.86
N THR A 161 7.10 10.71 13.36
CA THR A 161 7.39 11.91 14.16
C THR A 161 6.11 12.56 14.68
N GLU A 162 5.07 12.68 13.86
CA GLU A 162 3.77 13.21 14.30
C GLU A 162 3.13 12.35 15.41
N LEU A 163 3.28 11.03 15.37
CA LEU A 163 2.83 10.14 16.44
C LEU A 163 3.64 10.33 17.73
N GLU A 164 4.97 10.39 17.62
CA GLU A 164 5.86 10.61 18.76
C GLU A 164 5.54 11.93 19.49
N GLU A 165 5.17 12.97 18.74
CA GLU A 165 4.85 14.30 19.29
C GLU A 165 3.46 14.38 19.92
N LYS A 166 2.46 13.72 19.33
CA LYS A 166 1.04 14.02 19.61
C LYS A 166 0.23 12.84 20.10
N ALA A 167 0.61 11.61 19.75
CA ALA A 167 -0.19 10.42 19.99
C ALA A 167 0.06 9.80 21.37
N ALA A 168 -0.66 8.72 21.70
CA ALA A 168 -0.33 7.93 22.87
C ALA A 168 1.11 7.37 22.78
N PRO A 169 1.86 7.22 23.89
CA PRO A 169 3.26 6.77 23.85
C PRO A 169 3.48 5.38 23.22
N ASN A 170 2.44 4.55 23.19
CA ASN A 170 2.46 3.22 22.60
C ASN A 170 1.78 3.16 21.22
N ALA A 171 1.40 4.29 20.65
CA ALA A 171 0.72 4.35 19.37
C ALA A 171 1.56 3.68 18.27
N LYS A 172 0.89 2.94 17.39
CA LYS A 172 1.54 2.24 16.28
C LYS A 172 0.99 2.68 14.94
N MET A 173 1.89 2.74 13.97
CA MET A 173 1.55 2.84 12.56
C MET A 173 1.64 1.45 11.93
N ASP A 174 0.51 0.90 11.54
CA ASP A 174 0.50 -0.27 10.67
C ASP A 174 0.57 0.17 9.21
N VAL A 175 1.04 -0.72 8.34
CA VAL A 175 1.09 -0.48 6.89
C VAL A 175 0.17 -1.48 6.22
N THR A 176 -0.60 -1.03 5.23
CA THR A 176 -1.44 -1.91 4.44
C THR A 176 -1.39 -1.52 2.97
N ALA A 177 -1.31 -2.52 2.11
CA ALA A 177 -1.27 -2.31 0.68
C ALA A 177 -1.65 -3.55 -0.08
N HIS A 178 -2.02 -3.36 -1.33
CA HIS A 178 -2.44 -4.41 -2.24
C HIS A 178 -1.71 -4.30 -3.58
N SER A 179 -1.50 -5.44 -4.24
CA SER A 179 -0.81 -5.52 -5.54
C SER A 179 0.55 -4.81 -5.47
N LEU A 180 0.88 -3.92 -6.39
CA LEU A 180 2.17 -3.22 -6.41
C LEU A 180 2.41 -2.26 -5.24
N GLY A 181 1.35 -1.85 -4.53
CA GLY A 181 1.52 -1.07 -3.31
C GLY A 181 2.32 -1.83 -2.25
N THR A 182 2.30 -3.17 -2.29
CA THR A 182 3.07 -4.02 -1.37
C THR A 182 4.58 -3.85 -1.56
N MET A 183 5.07 -3.84 -2.79
CA MET A 183 6.49 -3.63 -3.10
C MET A 183 6.96 -2.26 -2.60
N VAL A 184 6.17 -1.21 -2.88
CA VAL A 184 6.44 0.14 -2.40
C VAL A 184 6.47 0.18 -0.88
N SER A 185 5.55 -0.53 -0.21
CA SER A 185 5.49 -0.63 1.24
C SER A 185 6.73 -1.29 1.83
N VAL A 186 7.14 -2.45 1.31
CA VAL A 186 8.30 -3.19 1.83
C VAL A 186 9.59 -2.40 1.60
N GLN A 187 9.79 -1.86 0.39
CA GLN A 187 10.97 -1.06 0.07
C GLN A 187 10.99 0.27 0.85
N GLY A 188 9.84 0.89 1.09
CA GLY A 188 9.73 2.07 1.94
C GLY A 188 10.08 1.77 3.40
N LEU A 189 9.58 0.67 3.95
CA LEU A 189 9.88 0.22 5.31
C LEU A 189 11.37 -0.10 5.49
N ALA A 190 12.01 -0.68 4.47
CA ALA A 190 13.45 -0.93 4.48
C ALA A 190 14.25 0.38 4.64
N GLY A 191 13.75 1.50 4.13
CA GLY A 191 14.36 2.83 4.26
C GLY A 191 14.25 3.50 5.64
N LEU A 192 13.47 2.94 6.56
CA LEU A 192 13.37 3.44 7.94
C LEU A 192 14.60 3.02 8.77
N SER A 193 14.91 3.72 9.85
CA SER A 193 15.87 3.27 10.86
C SER A 193 15.28 2.14 11.72
N GLU A 194 16.09 1.50 12.57
CA GLU A 194 15.57 0.52 13.53
C GLU A 194 14.62 1.16 14.57
N SER A 195 14.93 2.38 15.04
CA SER A 195 14.06 3.12 15.97
C SER A 195 12.74 3.52 15.33
N GLU A 196 12.75 3.93 14.06
CA GLU A 196 11.55 4.23 13.29
C GLU A 196 10.71 2.96 13.08
N LEU A 197 11.34 1.81 12.75
CA LEU A 197 10.63 0.52 12.62
C LEU A 197 9.98 0.05 13.93
N ASN A 198 10.42 0.50 15.10
CA ASN A 198 9.77 0.18 16.37
C ASN A 198 8.41 0.87 16.53
N HIS A 199 8.16 1.96 15.81
CA HIS A 199 6.86 2.62 15.73
C HIS A 199 5.91 1.96 14.73
N VAL A 200 6.46 1.12 13.84
CA VAL A 200 5.66 0.29 12.95
C VAL A 200 5.17 -0.93 13.71
N GLY A 201 3.86 -1.14 13.78
CA GLY A 201 3.28 -2.34 14.41
C GLY A 201 3.52 -3.56 13.54
N LYS A 202 2.82 -3.61 12.40
CA LYS A 202 2.97 -4.61 11.34
C LYS A 202 2.60 -4.05 9.96
N ALA A 203 3.02 -4.74 8.91
CA ALA A 203 2.63 -4.50 7.54
C ALA A 203 1.81 -5.69 7.03
N VAL A 204 0.52 -5.49 6.75
CA VAL A 204 -0.36 -6.52 6.19
C VAL A 204 -0.54 -6.25 4.70
N LEU A 205 0.01 -7.13 3.87
CA LEU A 205 0.23 -6.88 2.45
C LEU A 205 -0.46 -7.96 1.61
N PHE A 206 -1.21 -7.55 0.59
CA PHE A 206 -2.08 -8.46 -0.18
C PHE A 206 -1.60 -8.61 -1.62
N ASP A 207 -1.41 -9.85 -2.07
CA ASP A 207 -1.12 -10.21 -3.46
C ASP A 207 0.07 -9.44 -4.08
N GLY A 208 1.14 -9.32 -3.29
CA GLY A 208 2.37 -8.61 -3.64
C GLY A 208 3.49 -9.48 -4.21
N PRO A 209 4.41 -8.92 -5.02
CA PRO A 209 5.63 -9.61 -5.41
C PRO A 209 6.63 -9.71 -4.24
N ASP A 210 7.54 -10.68 -4.31
CA ASP A 210 8.65 -10.83 -3.35
C ASP A 210 9.76 -9.80 -3.65
N THR A 211 10.07 -8.94 -2.69
CA THR A 211 11.06 -7.87 -2.82
C THR A 211 12.47 -8.26 -2.33
N THR A 212 12.69 -9.48 -1.85
CA THR A 212 13.94 -9.88 -1.17
C THR A 212 15.19 -9.61 -2.02
N ALA A 213 15.15 -10.00 -3.31
CA ALA A 213 16.27 -9.78 -4.23
C ALA A 213 16.56 -8.29 -4.40
N SER A 214 15.52 -7.45 -4.49
CA SER A 214 15.67 -6.01 -4.66
C SER A 214 16.34 -5.34 -3.47
N LEU A 215 15.97 -5.75 -2.25
CA LEU A 215 16.57 -5.20 -1.04
C LEU A 215 18.03 -5.63 -0.88
N LYS A 216 18.35 -6.90 -1.19
CA LYS A 216 19.75 -7.38 -1.17
C LYS A 216 20.61 -6.63 -2.19
N LYS A 217 20.10 -6.43 -3.40
CA LYS A 217 20.79 -5.66 -4.45
C LYS A 217 21.01 -4.20 -4.06
N ALA A 218 20.07 -3.61 -3.32
CA ALA A 218 20.20 -2.27 -2.78
C ALA A 218 21.17 -2.16 -1.59
N GLY A 219 21.74 -3.27 -1.12
CA GLY A 219 22.76 -3.30 -0.07
C GLY A 219 22.21 -3.32 1.36
N TYR A 220 20.92 -3.64 1.56
CA TYR A 220 20.39 -3.85 2.91
C TYR A 220 20.99 -5.11 3.55
N SER A 221 21.39 -5.02 4.81
CA SER A 221 22.02 -6.14 5.53
C SER A 221 21.02 -7.24 5.91
N ASP A 222 21.51 -8.46 6.13
CA ASP A 222 20.66 -9.59 6.55
C ASP A 222 19.97 -9.33 7.90
N GLU A 223 20.59 -8.58 8.81
CA GLU A 223 19.97 -8.17 10.08
C GLU A 223 18.77 -7.25 9.84
N LYS A 224 18.92 -6.28 8.93
CA LYS A 224 17.86 -5.36 8.53
C LYS A 224 16.70 -6.12 7.90
N LEU A 225 16.98 -7.07 7.02
CA LEU A 225 15.97 -7.92 6.38
C LEU A 225 15.23 -8.77 7.42
N LYS A 226 15.94 -9.40 8.37
CA LYS A 226 15.32 -10.16 9.47
C LYS A 226 14.42 -9.30 10.36
N LEU A 227 14.80 -8.04 10.60
CA LEU A 227 13.96 -7.11 11.37
C LEU A 227 12.69 -6.76 10.59
N LEU A 228 12.83 -6.52 9.29
CA LEU A 228 11.72 -6.21 8.40
C LEU A 228 10.76 -7.40 8.32
N ASP A 229 11.25 -8.62 8.11
CA ASP A 229 10.45 -9.85 8.00
C ASP A 229 9.54 -10.07 9.22
N LYS A 230 9.99 -9.70 10.43
CA LYS A 230 9.15 -9.77 11.65
C LYS A 230 7.93 -8.85 11.62
N LYS A 231 7.92 -7.84 10.75
CA LYS A 231 6.83 -6.89 10.55
C LYS A 231 5.91 -7.30 9.40
N LEU A 232 6.39 -8.09 8.44
CA LEU A 232 5.67 -8.37 7.20
C LEU A 232 4.71 -9.56 7.35
N PHE A 233 3.46 -9.34 6.98
CA PHE A 233 2.42 -10.36 6.87
C PHE A 233 1.88 -10.32 5.44
N ILE A 234 2.48 -11.13 4.57
CA ILE A 234 2.09 -11.20 3.16
C ILE A 234 1.01 -12.26 3.01
N MET A 235 -0.18 -11.83 2.59
CA MET A 235 -1.33 -12.66 2.35
C MET A 235 -1.49 -12.84 0.84
N SER A 236 -1.36 -14.08 0.38
CA SER A 236 -1.75 -14.45 -0.97
C SER A 236 -3.19 -14.93 -0.95
N ILE A 237 -4.07 -14.24 -1.66
CA ILE A 237 -5.33 -14.83 -2.10
C ILE A 237 -4.91 -15.82 -3.19
N LEU A 238 -5.38 -17.07 -3.08
CA LEU A 238 -4.94 -18.20 -3.87
C LEU A 238 -5.33 -18.06 -5.36
N LEU A 239 -4.81 -17.07 -6.11
CA LEU A 239 -4.84 -16.97 -7.56
C LEU A 239 -4.01 -15.77 -8.10
N ILE A 240 -2.68 -15.74 -7.91
CA ILE A 240 -1.67 -15.14 -8.85
C ILE A 240 -0.27 -15.59 -8.41
N GLN A 241 0.04 -16.85 -8.66
CA GLN A 241 1.44 -17.24 -8.91
C GLN A 241 1.74 -17.28 -10.42
N LEU A 242 0.76 -17.00 -11.28
CA LEU A 242 0.91 -17.30 -12.70
C LEU A 242 1.66 -16.23 -13.51
N VAL A 243 1.71 -14.95 -13.10
CA VAL A 243 2.23 -13.90 -13.99
C VAL A 243 3.75 -13.70 -13.88
N CYS A 244 4.32 -13.72 -12.67
CA CYS A 244 5.80 -13.68 -12.53
C CYS A 244 6.46 -14.94 -13.10
N SER A 245 5.87 -16.13 -12.89
CA SER A 245 6.42 -17.37 -13.45
C SER A 245 6.36 -17.44 -14.98
N ILE A 246 5.38 -16.79 -15.63
CA ILE A 246 5.28 -16.77 -17.10
C ILE A 246 6.36 -15.86 -17.72
N VAL A 247 6.72 -14.75 -17.08
CA VAL A 247 7.80 -13.87 -17.56
C VAL A 247 9.18 -14.53 -17.39
N ILE A 248 9.40 -15.22 -16.26
CA ILE A 248 10.69 -15.88 -15.99
C ILE A 248 10.91 -17.12 -16.89
N ASN A 249 9.88 -17.92 -17.16
CA ASN A 249 10.05 -19.12 -18.00
C ASN A 249 10.15 -18.86 -19.51
N HIS A 250 9.69 -17.70 -20.01
CA HIS A 250 9.80 -17.36 -21.44
C HIS A 250 11.07 -16.58 -21.80
N GLY A 251 11.92 -16.24 -20.81
CA GLY A 251 13.22 -15.61 -21.03
C GLY A 251 14.40 -16.59 -21.10
N ILE A 252 14.20 -17.88 -20.82
CA ILE A 252 15.27 -18.90 -20.76
C ILE A 252 15.28 -19.81 -22.01
N ASN A 253 14.25 -19.77 -22.85
CA ASN A 253 14.21 -20.49 -24.13
C ASN A 253 13.98 -19.52 -25.29
N ASN A 254 15.06 -18.87 -25.73
CA ASN A 254 15.33 -18.49 -27.12
C ASN A 254 16.79 -18.06 -27.26
#